data_AF-A0A8T3ZF39-F1
#
_entry.id   AF-A0A8T3ZF39-F1
#
_cell.length_a   1.000
_cell.length_b   1.000
_cell.length_c   1.000
_cell.angle_alpha   90.00
_cell.angle_beta   90.00
_cell.angle_gamma   90.00
#
_symmetry.space_group_name_H-M   'P 1'
#
loop_
_entity.id
_entity.type
_entity.pdbx_description
1 polymer ?
#
loop_
_entity_poly.entity_id
_entity_poly.type
_entity_poly.pdbx_seq_one_letter_code
_entity_poly.pdbx_strand_id
1 'polypeptide(L)'
;MMTEKEMADRIAQLETRKNELIENIKNLNRRVRYKIYAQKALEPFLEQTKDVAVVPIRKRKKALEFQIATQAYTPKIEKELLKQMKKIDDELNKVREVEKARRKKRFIEEDIKEAEAQVTTIEEELKKIREELKVLYGDMKTVKSASKRGIKLGGFEDSMVTLGDMVVIEDNTKS
;
A
#
# COMPACT_ATOMS: atom_id res chain seq x y z
N MET A 1 0.39 -28.81 -22.05
CA MET A 1 -0.85 -28.03 -21.86
C MET A 1 -1.37 -28.33 -20.46
N MET A 2 -1.75 -27.31 -19.68
CA MET A 2 -2.36 -27.55 -18.36
C MET A 2 -3.70 -28.28 -18.54
N THR A 3 -4.03 -29.18 -17.62
CA THR A 3 -5.33 -29.86 -17.64
C THR A 3 -6.45 -28.92 -17.20
N GLU A 4 -7.71 -29.22 -17.57
CA GLU A 4 -8.86 -28.41 -17.16
C GLU A 4 -8.96 -28.25 -15.63
N LYS A 5 -8.56 -29.29 -14.89
CA LYS A 5 -8.55 -29.30 -13.43
C LYS A 5 -7.45 -28.39 -12.87
N GLU A 6 -6.24 -28.47 -13.40
CA GLU A 6 -5.12 -27.59 -13.02
C GLU A 6 -5.44 -26.11 -13.29
N MET A 7 -6.10 -25.81 -14.42
CA MET A 7 -6.54 -24.44 -14.73
C MET A 7 -7.61 -23.95 -13.75
N ALA A 8 -8.56 -24.80 -13.38
CA ALA A 8 -9.60 -24.45 -12.40
C ALA A 8 -9.02 -24.20 -11.00
N ASP A 9 -8.11 -25.06 -10.55
CA ASP A 9 -7.44 -24.92 -9.25
C ASP A 9 -6.60 -23.64 -9.21
N ARG A 10 -5.89 -23.32 -10.30
CA ARG A 10 -5.09 -22.09 -10.41
C ARG A 10 -5.95 -20.82 -10.46
N ILE A 11 -7.09 -20.85 -11.14
CA ILE A 11 -8.07 -19.76 -11.11
C ILE A 11 -8.57 -19.54 -9.69
N ALA A 12 -8.95 -20.60 -8.98
CA ALA A 12 -9.43 -20.49 -7.60
C ALA A 12 -8.36 -19.85 -6.67
N GLN A 13 -7.10 -20.27 -6.78
CA GLN A 13 -5.98 -19.67 -6.04
C GLN A 13 -5.76 -18.19 -6.37
N LEU A 14 -5.86 -17.82 -7.64
CA LEU A 14 -5.72 -16.42 -8.06
C LEU A 14 -6.91 -15.57 -7.60
N GLU A 15 -8.10 -16.14 -7.51
CA GLU A 15 -9.29 -15.46 -6.97
C GLU A 15 -9.22 -15.26 -5.46
N THR A 16 -8.75 -16.25 -4.70
CA THR A 16 -8.52 -16.07 -3.25
C THR A 16 -7.46 -15.01 -3.00
N ARG A 17 -6.33 -15.08 -3.70
CA ARG A 17 -5.25 -14.07 -3.59
C ARG A 17 -5.73 -12.67 -3.98
N LYS A 18 -6.52 -12.56 -5.06
CA LYS A 18 -7.14 -11.28 -5.45
C LYS A 18 -8.02 -10.72 -4.34
N ASN A 19 -8.84 -11.56 -3.70
CA ASN A 19 -9.73 -11.12 -2.64
C ASN A 19 -8.95 -10.66 -1.40
N GLU A 20 -7.90 -11.39 -1.00
CA GLU A 20 -6.99 -11.00 0.08
C GLU A 20 -6.34 -9.63 -0.19
N LEU A 21 -5.83 -9.40 -1.40
CA LEU A 21 -5.25 -8.12 -1.79
C LEU A 21 -6.28 -6.97 -1.75
N ILE A 22 -7.53 -7.24 -2.16
CA ILE A 22 -8.63 -6.26 -2.05
C ILE A 22 -8.96 -5.94 -0.59
N GLU A 23 -8.97 -6.94 0.30
CA GLU A 23 -9.17 -6.71 1.74
C GLU A 23 -8.02 -5.90 2.35
N ASN A 24 -6.79 -6.18 1.95
CA ASN A 24 -5.62 -5.40 2.36
C ASN A 24 -5.74 -3.93 1.94
N ILE A 25 -6.12 -3.66 0.69
CA ILE A 25 -6.40 -2.29 0.23
C ILE A 25 -7.52 -1.63 1.05
N LYS A 26 -8.62 -2.34 1.34
CA LYS A 26 -9.71 -1.81 2.16
C LYS A 26 -9.22 -1.42 3.55
N ASN A 27 -8.38 -2.24 4.17
CA ASN A 27 -7.80 -1.99 5.48
C ASN A 27 -6.83 -0.80 5.46
N LEU A 28 -5.95 -0.72 4.47
CA LEU A 28 -5.06 0.43 4.26
C LEU A 28 -5.86 1.72 4.06
N ASN A 29 -6.88 1.71 3.21
CA ASN A 29 -7.76 2.86 2.98
C ASN A 29 -8.54 3.29 4.22
N ARG A 30 -8.89 2.37 5.12
CA ARG A 30 -9.47 2.71 6.44
C ARG A 30 -8.42 3.40 7.32
N ARG A 31 -7.20 2.88 7.37
CA ARG A 31 -6.07 3.47 8.12
C ARG A 31 -5.76 4.88 7.61
N VAL A 32 -5.63 5.07 6.29
CA VAL A 32 -5.38 6.38 5.67
C VAL A 32 -6.48 7.37 6.04
N ARG A 33 -7.76 6.99 5.92
CA ARG A 33 -8.87 7.86 6.32
C ARG A 33 -8.79 8.29 7.77
N TYR A 34 -8.55 7.35 8.68
CA TYR A 34 -8.37 7.67 10.10
C TYR A 34 -7.20 8.64 10.33
N LYS A 35 -6.07 8.43 9.65
CA LYS A 35 -4.89 9.29 9.75
C LYS A 35 -5.14 10.69 9.20
N ILE A 36 -5.89 10.82 8.10
CA ILE A 36 -6.34 12.12 7.56
C ILE A 36 -7.22 12.85 8.57
N TYR A 37 -8.17 12.17 9.21
CA TYR A 37 -8.98 12.80 10.26
C TYR A 37 -8.13 13.24 11.45
N ALA A 38 -7.15 12.43 11.86
CA ALA A 38 -6.21 12.79 12.92
C ALA A 38 -5.34 14.01 12.53
N GLN A 39 -4.95 14.14 11.26
CA GLN A 39 -4.23 15.30 10.74
C GLN A 39 -5.11 16.56 10.78
N LYS A 40 -6.34 16.47 10.27
CA LYS A 40 -7.34 17.55 10.30
C LYS A 40 -7.67 18.01 11.72
N ALA A 41 -7.72 17.09 12.68
CA ALA A 41 -7.93 17.43 14.08
C ALA A 41 -6.74 18.20 14.69
N LEU A 42 -5.52 18.02 14.17
CA LEU A 42 -4.33 18.72 14.63
C LEU A 42 -4.13 20.08 13.96
N GLU A 43 -4.72 20.32 12.79
CA GLU A 43 -4.56 21.56 12.01
C GLU A 43 -4.93 22.82 12.80
N PRO A 44 -6.10 22.94 13.45
CA PRO A 44 -6.48 24.15 14.18
C PRO A 44 -5.49 24.50 15.29
N PHE A 45 -5.01 23.48 16.02
CA PHE A 45 -4.03 23.67 17.09
C PHE A 45 -2.67 24.14 16.55
N LEU A 46 -2.24 23.62 15.41
CA LEU A 46 -0.96 23.96 14.80
C LEU A 46 -0.98 25.33 14.11
N GLU A 47 -2.12 25.76 13.59
CA GLU A 47 -2.30 27.10 13.04
C GLU A 47 -2.21 28.17 14.14
N GLN A 48 -2.89 27.94 15.27
CA GLN A 48 -2.83 28.83 16.44
C GLN A 48 -1.42 28.92 17.04
N THR A 49 -0.60 27.90 16.88
CA THR A 49 0.74 27.79 17.49
C THR A 49 1.87 27.88 16.48
N LYS A 50 1.62 28.47 15.31
CA LYS A 50 2.60 28.60 14.22
C LYS A 50 3.85 29.39 14.65
N ASP A 51 3.65 30.47 15.40
CA ASP A 51 4.72 31.40 15.79
C ASP A 51 5.57 30.89 16.97
N VAL A 52 5.16 29.78 17.60
CA VAL A 52 5.87 29.22 18.74
C VAL A 52 7.20 28.61 18.29
N ALA A 53 8.30 29.27 18.65
CA ALA A 53 9.66 28.86 18.30
C ALA A 53 10.32 28.06 19.44
N VAL A 54 10.32 26.73 19.32
CA VAL A 54 10.90 25.81 20.32
C VAL A 54 12.44 25.80 20.28
N VAL A 55 13.01 25.97 19.09
CA VAL A 55 14.45 25.84 18.84
C VAL A 55 15.28 26.90 19.57
N PRO A 56 14.92 28.19 19.56
CA PRO A 56 15.64 29.21 20.31
C PRO A 56 15.63 28.95 21.82
N ILE A 57 14.52 28.48 22.38
CA ILE A 57 14.39 28.21 23.82
C ILE A 57 15.33 27.07 24.23
N ARG A 58 15.44 26.00 23.43
CA ARG A 58 16.42 24.93 23.65
C ARG A 58 17.87 25.39 23.57
N LYS A 59 18.19 26.28 22.61
CA LYS A 59 19.54 26.85 22.50
C LYS A 59 19.89 27.66 23.74
N ARG A 60 18.95 28.48 24.23
CA ARG A 60 19.13 29.23 25.49
C ARG A 60 19.32 28.32 26.69
N LYS A 61 18.55 27.23 26.80
CA LYS A 61 18.74 26.22 27.86
C LYS A 61 20.16 25.63 27.83
N LYS A 62 20.62 25.14 26.67
CA LYS A 62 21.96 24.59 26.51
C LYS A 62 23.08 25.59 26.84
N ALA A 63 22.88 26.86 26.46
CA ALA A 63 23.82 27.93 26.78
C ALA A 63 23.90 28.16 28.30
N LEU A 64 22.76 28.17 29.01
CA LEU A 64 22.75 28.26 30.47
C LEU A 64 23.37 27.03 31.14
N GLU A 65 23.10 25.82 30.66
CA GLU A 65 23.75 24.59 31.17
C GLU A 65 25.27 24.67 31.04
N PHE A 66 25.75 25.16 29.90
CA PHE A 66 27.18 25.39 29.67
C PHE A 66 27.74 26.48 30.60
N GLN A 67 27.03 27.60 30.79
CA GLN A 67 27.44 28.67 31.71
C GLN A 67 27.47 28.19 33.17
N ILE A 68 26.52 27.35 33.59
CA ILE A 68 26.54 26.75 34.93
C ILE A 68 27.79 25.86 35.08
N ALA A 69 28.06 25.01 34.08
CA ALA A 69 29.21 24.11 34.13
C ALA A 69 30.57 24.84 34.10
N THR A 70 30.63 26.02 33.48
CA THR A 70 31.90 26.73 33.23
C THR A 70 32.11 27.97 34.09
N GLN A 71 31.06 28.71 34.46
CA GLN A 71 31.15 30.05 35.06
C GLN A 71 30.56 30.16 36.47
N ALA A 72 29.94 29.10 36.99
CA ALA A 72 29.35 29.09 38.33
C ALA A 72 30.40 28.90 39.45
N TYR A 73 31.40 29.78 39.50
CA TYR A 73 32.48 29.70 40.49
C TYR A 73 32.06 30.15 41.90
N THR A 74 30.91 30.82 42.04
CA THR A 74 30.38 31.23 43.34
C THR A 74 28.92 30.80 43.52
N PRO A 75 28.50 30.48 44.75
CA PRO A 75 27.11 30.04 45.03
C PRO A 75 26.04 31.08 44.67
N LYS A 76 26.40 32.38 44.65
CA LYS A 76 25.48 33.45 44.24
C LYS A 76 25.20 33.40 42.74
N ILE A 77 26.25 33.29 41.93
CA ILE A 77 26.16 33.17 40.46
C ILE A 77 25.42 31.89 40.08
N GLU A 78 25.75 30.78 40.74
CA GLU A 78 25.07 29.49 40.53
C GLU A 78 23.55 29.61 40.78
N LYS A 79 23.16 30.23 41.90
CA LYS A 79 21.74 30.41 42.25
C LYS A 79 20.98 31.29 41.25
N GLU A 80 21.62 32.30 40.68
CA GLU A 80 21.03 33.15 39.64
C GLU A 80 20.84 32.40 38.32
N LEU A 81 21.86 31.67 37.87
CA LEU A 81 21.78 30.83 36.67
C LEU A 81 20.73 29.73 36.82
N LEU A 82 20.62 29.09 37.99
CA LEU A 82 19.57 28.11 38.28
C LEU A 82 18.16 28.72 38.25
N LYS A 83 17.98 29.96 38.70
CA LYS A 83 16.68 30.66 38.57
C LYS A 83 16.34 30.92 37.11
N GLN A 84 17.30 31.34 36.29
CA GLN A 84 17.10 31.53 34.86
C GLN A 84 16.78 30.20 34.16
N MET A 85 17.48 29.13 34.53
CA MET A 85 17.23 27.78 34.00
C MET A 85 15.80 27.31 34.30
N LYS A 86 15.31 27.51 35.54
CA LYS A 86 13.91 27.20 35.90
C LYS A 86 12.89 27.96 35.04
N LYS A 87 13.11 29.25 34.78
CA LYS A 87 12.24 30.03 33.88
C LYS A 87 12.21 29.45 32.47
N ILE A 88 13.37 29.05 31.94
CA ILE A 88 13.45 28.41 30.63
C ILE A 88 12.77 27.04 30.62
N ASP A 89 12.87 26.27 31.71
CA ASP A 89 12.16 25.00 31.83
C ASP A 89 10.63 25.19 31.84
N ASP A 90 10.13 26.22 32.51
CA ASP A 90 8.71 26.59 32.48
C ASP A 90 8.26 26.99 31.07
N GLU A 91 9.08 27.78 30.36
CA GLU A 91 8.82 28.12 28.95
C GLU A 91 8.81 26.87 28.05
N LEU A 92 9.76 25.96 28.22
CA LEU A 92 9.80 24.70 27.48
C LEU A 92 8.60 23.81 27.77
N ASN A 93 8.14 23.76 29.01
CA ASN A 93 6.98 22.97 29.40
C ASN A 93 5.70 23.48 28.70
N LYS A 94 5.51 24.80 28.61
CA LYS A 94 4.38 25.40 27.88
C LYS A 94 4.41 25.07 26.39
N VAL A 95 5.61 25.00 25.80
CA VAL A 95 5.80 24.76 24.36
C VAL A 95 5.85 23.26 24.00
N ARG A 96 5.99 22.38 25.00
CA ARG A 96 6.15 20.94 24.83
C ARG A 96 4.98 20.30 24.08
N GLU A 97 3.76 20.77 24.32
CA GLU A 97 2.56 20.26 23.66
C GLU A 97 2.54 20.59 22.16
N VAL A 98 2.96 21.81 21.81
CA VAL A 98 3.14 22.24 20.41
C VAL A 98 4.15 21.36 19.70
N GLU A 99 5.27 21.07 20.35
CA GLU A 99 6.28 20.18 19.76
C GLU A 99 5.76 18.76 19.57
N LYS A 100 5.04 18.21 20.57
CA LYS A 100 4.41 16.89 20.46
C LYS A 100 3.41 16.84 19.30
N ALA A 101 2.58 17.87 19.14
CA ALA A 101 1.63 17.97 18.03
C ALA A 101 2.34 18.04 16.68
N ARG A 102 3.41 18.84 16.55
CA ARG A 102 4.21 18.93 15.32
C ARG A 102 4.87 17.59 14.97
N ARG A 103 5.41 16.86 15.95
CA ARG A 103 5.95 15.51 15.74
C ARG A 103 4.85 14.53 15.32
N LYS A 104 3.71 14.57 16.00
CA LYS A 104 2.57 13.70 15.68
C LYS A 104 2.08 13.94 14.25
N LYS A 105 2.01 15.20 13.79
CA LYS A 105 1.68 15.52 12.40
C LYS A 105 2.67 14.89 11.41
N ARG A 106 3.97 14.98 11.66
CA ARG A 106 4.99 14.35 10.79
C ARG A 106 4.83 12.84 10.69
N PHE A 107 4.66 12.15 11.82
CA PHE A 107 4.44 10.70 11.82
C PHE A 107 3.16 10.30 11.10
N ILE A 108 2.09 11.10 11.24
CA ILE A 108 0.85 10.88 10.50
C ILE A 108 1.06 11.04 8.99
N GLU A 109 1.82 12.05 8.56
CA GLU A 109 2.14 12.27 7.14
C GLU A 109 3.01 11.14 6.55
N GLU A 110 3.99 10.66 7.31
CA GLU A 110 4.81 9.50 6.94
C GLU A 110 3.95 8.23 6.83
N ASP A 111 3.11 7.95 7.84
CA ASP A 111 2.17 6.83 7.84
C ASP A 111 1.23 6.84 6.62
N ILE A 112 0.73 8.02 6.22
CA ILE A 112 -0.16 8.16 5.05
C ILE A 112 0.62 7.84 3.78
N LYS A 113 1.81 8.41 3.60
CA LYS A 113 2.65 8.16 2.42
C LYS A 113 3.03 6.70 2.28
N GLU A 114 3.40 6.04 3.38
CA GLU A 114 3.72 4.62 3.38
C GLU A 114 2.51 3.77 3.00
N ALA A 115 1.33 4.08 3.55
CA ALA A 115 0.11 3.36 3.22
C ALA A 115 -0.31 3.57 1.75
N GLU A 116 -0.17 4.78 1.21
CA GLU A 116 -0.41 5.07 -0.20
C GLU A 116 0.55 4.29 -1.12
N ALA A 117 1.84 4.25 -0.78
CA ALA A 117 2.81 3.45 -1.52
C ALA A 117 2.46 1.95 -1.50
N GLN A 118 2.01 1.43 -0.36
CA GLN A 118 1.54 0.04 -0.25
C GLN A 118 0.28 -0.22 -1.08
N VAL A 119 -0.64 0.74 -1.16
CA VAL A 119 -1.81 0.61 -2.05
C VAL A 119 -1.37 0.52 -3.50
N THR A 120 -0.43 1.37 -3.94
CA THR A 120 0.06 1.34 -5.33
C THR A 120 0.72 0.01 -5.71
N THR A 121 1.52 -0.57 -4.82
CA THR A 121 2.15 -1.87 -5.09
C THR A 121 1.13 -3.00 -5.17
N ILE A 122 0.12 -3.00 -4.29
CA ILE A 122 -0.95 -4.00 -4.32
C ILE A 122 -1.81 -3.83 -5.59
N GLU A 123 -2.05 -2.61 -6.06
CA GLU A 123 -2.79 -2.36 -7.30
C GLU A 123 -2.05 -2.89 -8.53
N GLU A 124 -0.72 -2.78 -8.58
CA GLU A 124 0.10 -3.39 -9.63
C GLU A 124 0.01 -4.93 -9.60
N GLU A 125 0.07 -5.54 -8.41
CA GLU A 125 -0.13 -6.98 -8.25
C GLU A 125 -1.53 -7.43 -8.68
N LEU A 126 -2.56 -6.69 -8.30
CA LEU A 126 -3.94 -6.94 -8.74
C LEU A 126 -4.10 -6.85 -10.25
N LYS A 127 -3.38 -5.94 -10.92
CA LYS A 127 -3.39 -5.84 -12.37
C LYS A 127 -2.81 -7.10 -13.02
N LYS A 128 -1.66 -7.57 -12.53
CA LYS A 128 -1.04 -8.83 -13.01
C LYS A 128 -1.97 -10.02 -12.82
N ILE A 129 -2.57 -10.17 -11.62
CA ILE A 129 -3.52 -11.26 -11.34
C ILE A 129 -4.74 -11.19 -12.27
N ARG A 130 -5.27 -10.00 -12.57
CA ARG A 130 -6.40 -9.83 -13.50
C ARG A 130 -6.03 -10.23 -14.93
N GLU A 131 -4.83 -9.88 -15.37
CA GLU A 131 -4.30 -10.28 -16.69
C GLU A 131 -4.13 -11.81 -16.77
N GLU A 132 -3.53 -12.43 -15.74
CA GLU A 132 -3.38 -13.88 -15.65
C GLU A 132 -4.73 -14.60 -15.64
N LEU A 133 -5.70 -14.13 -14.85
CA LEU A 133 -7.05 -14.69 -14.83
C LEU A 133 -7.71 -14.59 -16.21
N LYS A 134 -7.56 -13.46 -16.92
CA LYS A 134 -8.12 -13.27 -18.26
C LYS A 134 -7.57 -14.29 -19.25
N VAL A 135 -6.26 -14.58 -19.20
CA VAL A 135 -5.61 -15.60 -20.03
C VAL A 135 -6.15 -16.98 -19.69
N LEU A 136 -6.15 -17.37 -18.40
CA LEU A 136 -6.63 -18.68 -17.97
C LEU A 136 -8.11 -18.91 -18.28
N TYR A 137 -8.96 -17.90 -18.15
CA TYR A 137 -10.36 -17.99 -18.56
C TYR A 137 -10.53 -18.13 -20.08
N GLY A 138 -9.68 -17.46 -20.86
CA GLY A 138 -9.60 -17.61 -22.32
C GLY A 138 -9.22 -19.04 -22.71
N ASP A 139 -8.15 -19.57 -22.12
CA ASP A 139 -7.63 -20.92 -22.36
C ASP A 139 -8.65 -21.99 -21.93
N MET A 140 -9.32 -21.83 -20.79
CA MET A 140 -10.37 -22.74 -20.37
C MET A 140 -11.55 -22.74 -21.35
N LYS A 141 -11.90 -21.59 -21.92
CA LYS A 141 -12.96 -21.49 -22.94
C LYS A 141 -12.56 -22.19 -24.24
N THR A 142 -11.31 -22.07 -24.68
CA THR A 142 -10.84 -22.74 -25.89
C THR A 142 -10.79 -24.26 -25.70
N VAL A 143 -10.26 -24.75 -24.57
CA VAL A 143 -10.24 -26.19 -24.26
C VAL A 143 -11.65 -26.78 -24.17
N LYS A 144 -12.58 -26.10 -23.47
CA LYS A 144 -14.00 -26.52 -23.42
C LYS A 144 -14.68 -26.50 -24.78
N SER A 145 -14.30 -25.59 -25.67
CA SER A 145 -14.85 -25.51 -27.02
C SER A 145 -14.30 -26.62 -27.93
N ALA A 146 -13.03 -26.98 -27.77
CA ALA A 146 -12.39 -28.07 -28.50
C ALA A 146 -12.93 -29.43 -28.06
N SER A 147 -13.11 -29.65 -26.75
CA SER A 147 -13.70 -30.88 -26.21
C SER A 147 -15.14 -31.08 -26.66
N LYS A 148 -15.96 -30.01 -26.70
CA LYS A 148 -17.34 -30.05 -27.21
C LYS A 148 -17.45 -30.34 -28.71
N ARG A 149 -16.44 -30.02 -29.52
CA ARG A 149 -16.41 -30.31 -30.97
C ARG A 149 -15.90 -31.72 -31.29
N GLY A 150 -15.61 -32.55 -30.28
CA GLY A 150 -15.10 -33.91 -30.48
C GLY A 150 -13.66 -33.96 -31.01
N ILE A 151 -12.97 -32.83 -31.06
CA ILE A 151 -11.57 -32.76 -31.49
C ILE A 151 -10.72 -33.21 -30.30
N LYS A 152 -10.36 -34.50 -30.28
CA LYS A 152 -9.23 -34.94 -29.47
C LYS A 152 -7.99 -34.26 -30.05
N LEU A 153 -7.46 -33.25 -29.36
CA LEU A 153 -6.12 -32.71 -29.57
C LEU A 153 -5.09 -33.76 -29.11
N GLY A 154 -5.07 -34.90 -29.79
CA GLY A 154 -4.10 -35.97 -29.65
C GLY A 154 -3.61 -36.34 -31.03
N GLY A 155 -2.34 -36.05 -31.31
CA GLY A 155 -1.63 -36.45 -32.53
C GLY A 155 -1.96 -35.57 -33.74
N PHE A 156 -1.08 -34.62 -34.04
CA PHE A 156 -1.07 -33.91 -35.32
C PHE A 156 -0.20 -34.67 -36.34
N GLU A 157 -0.31 -35.99 -36.37
CA GLU A 157 0.37 -36.88 -37.31
C GLU A 157 -0.66 -37.95 -37.73
N ASP A 158 -0.85 -38.13 -39.04
CA ASP A 158 -1.59 -39.23 -39.71
C ASP A 158 -3.10 -39.16 -40.03
N SER A 159 -3.70 -37.98 -40.28
CA SER A 159 -4.92 -37.97 -41.13
C SER A 159 -5.08 -36.74 -42.00
N MET A 160 -4.21 -36.62 -43.00
CA MET A 160 -4.53 -35.85 -44.22
C MET A 160 -5.53 -36.66 -45.04
N VAL A 161 -6.83 -36.52 -44.77
CA VAL A 161 -7.84 -36.85 -45.80
C VAL A 161 -7.94 -35.62 -46.70
N THR A 162 -7.38 -35.73 -47.90
CA THR A 162 -7.52 -34.71 -48.94
C THR A 162 -8.99 -34.62 -49.35
N LEU A 163 -9.46 -33.40 -49.62
CA LEU A 163 -10.83 -33.08 -50.07
C LEU A 163 -11.24 -33.75 -51.41
N GLY A 164 -10.44 -34.68 -51.94
CA GLY A 164 -10.65 -35.36 -53.23
C GLY A 164 -11.50 -36.63 -53.17
N ASP A 165 -11.74 -37.22 -51.99
CA ASP A 165 -12.42 -38.52 -51.87
C ASP A 165 -13.88 -38.46 -51.37
N MET A 166 -14.54 -37.30 -51.48
CA MET A 166 -16.00 -37.24 -51.36
C MET A 166 -16.66 -37.70 -52.68
N VAL A 167 -16.83 -39.01 -52.84
CA VAL A 167 -17.74 -39.56 -53.85
C VAL A 167 -19.17 -39.29 -53.36
N VAL A 168 -19.83 -38.31 -53.97
CA VAL A 168 -21.27 -38.08 -53.82
C VAL A 168 -21.98 -39.14 -54.65
N ILE A 169 -22.57 -40.13 -54.00
CA ILE A 169 -23.51 -41.07 -54.64
C ILE A 169 -24.88 -40.40 -54.59
N GLU A 170 -25.32 -39.81 -55.71
CA GLU A 170 -26.70 -39.39 -55.91
C GLU A 170 -27.53 -40.61 -56.34
N ASP A 171 -28.35 -41.14 -55.42
CA ASP A 171 -29.38 -42.12 -55.75
C ASP A 171 -30.52 -41.44 -56.53
N ASN A 172 -30.43 -41.47 -57.85
CA ASN A 172 -31.51 -41.09 -58.76
C ASN A 172 -32.61 -42.17 -58.73
N THR A 173 -33.56 -42.03 -57.81
CA THR A 173 -34.82 -42.79 -57.82
C THR A 173 -35.94 -41.98 -58.49
N LYS A 174 -36.00 -41.98 -59.83
CA LYS A 174 -37.25 -41.71 -60.58
C LYS A 174 -37.23 -42.39 -61.95
N SER A 175 -38.05 -43.42 -62.10
CA SER A 175 -39.03 -43.67 -63.19
C SER A 175 -39.50 -45.11 -63.12
#